data_AF-A0A016VXX2-F1
#
_entry.id   AF-A0A016VXX2-F1
#
_cell.length_a   1.000
_cell.length_b   1.000
_cell.length_c   1.000
_cell.angle_alpha   90.00
_cell.angle_beta   90.00
_cell.angle_gamma   90.00
#
_symmetry.space_group_name_H-M   'P 1'
#
loop_
_entity.id
_entity.type
_entity.pdbx_description
1 polymer ?
#
loop_
_entity_poly.entity_id
_entity_poly.type
_entity_poly.pdbx_seq_one_letter_code
_entity_poly.pdbx_strand_id
1 'polypeptide(L)'
;MANAEVECIVRDTRELMFQIGSGERRVDEMIRRVNAVNEKMACMKEYQNIMCAVNAFTVNGSRRAILLEELQRENRQILAYHEENRNLREAIKESMETLSIVMARHRNVMARMNRISKQPSFKDVTRLFPENIDDTAKDKERFRKLVCDLSGFMRGCEDTTSNDLQRLSQLLQENQVLR
;
A
#
# COMPACT_ATOMS: atom_id res chain seq x y z
N MET A 1 -12.40 98.67 -62.57
CA MET A 1 -13.21 97.74 -61.75
C MET A 1 -12.79 96.29 -62.00
N ALA A 2 -12.84 95.78 -63.25
CA ALA A 2 -12.41 94.41 -63.58
C ALA A 2 -10.98 94.02 -63.14
N ASN A 3 -9.99 94.94 -63.21
CA ASN A 3 -8.60 94.61 -62.85
C ASN A 3 -8.42 94.34 -61.33
N ALA A 4 -9.19 95.02 -60.48
CA ALA A 4 -9.13 94.85 -59.03
C ALA A 4 -9.82 93.56 -58.56
N GLU A 5 -10.89 93.14 -59.25
CA GLU A 5 -11.54 91.85 -59.02
C GLU A 5 -10.64 90.68 -59.41
N VAL A 6 -9.92 90.79 -60.53
CA VAL A 6 -8.92 89.80 -60.95
C VAL A 6 -7.77 89.70 -59.95
N GLU A 7 -7.25 90.82 -59.45
CA GLU A 7 -6.22 90.81 -58.39
C GLU A 7 -6.72 90.17 -57.09
N CYS A 8 -7.97 90.42 -56.69
CA CYS A 8 -8.58 89.77 -55.54
C CYS A 8 -8.66 88.25 -55.71
N ILE A 9 -9.17 87.78 -56.85
CA ILE A 9 -9.27 86.35 -57.17
C ILE A 9 -7.89 85.68 -57.14
N VAL A 10 -6.86 86.32 -57.71
CA VAL A 10 -5.49 85.79 -57.71
C VAL A 10 -4.93 85.67 -56.29
N ARG A 11 -5.18 86.66 -55.43
CA ARG A 11 -4.78 86.63 -54.03
C ARG A 11 -5.48 85.49 -53.28
N ASP A 12 -6.79 85.38 -53.43
CA ASP A 12 -7.59 84.38 -52.73
C ASP A 12 -7.22 82.96 -53.19
N THR A 13 -6.92 82.79 -54.48
CA THR A 13 -6.41 81.52 -55.04
C THR A 13 -5.04 81.16 -54.48
N ARG A 14 -4.13 82.14 -54.31
CA ARG A 14 -2.82 81.91 -53.68
C ARG A 14 -2.95 81.51 -52.21
N GLU A 15 -3.88 82.13 -51.49
CA GLU A 15 -4.15 81.79 -50.09
C GLU A 15 -4.72 80.37 -49.96
N LEU A 16 -5.69 80.01 -50.79
CA LEU A 16 -6.22 78.64 -50.89
C LEU A 16 -5.12 77.63 -51.20
N MET A 17 -4.22 77.94 -52.15
CA MET A 17 -3.12 77.06 -52.52
C MET A 17 -2.14 76.85 -51.35
N PHE A 18 -1.87 77.90 -50.57
CA PHE A 18 -1.06 77.80 -49.35
C PHE A 18 -1.75 76.96 -48.27
N GLN A 19 -3.06 77.15 -48.07
CA GLN A 19 -3.85 76.36 -47.13
C GLN A 19 -3.86 74.88 -47.51
N ILE A 20 -4.07 74.56 -48.80
CA ILE A 20 -4.01 73.19 -49.31
C ILE A 20 -2.64 72.56 -49.06
N GLY A 21 -1.55 73.24 -49.42
CA GLY A 21 -0.19 72.72 -49.18
C GLY A 21 0.18 72.59 -47.70
N SER A 22 -0.43 73.38 -46.81
CA SER A 22 -0.32 73.19 -45.36
C SER A 22 -1.13 71.98 -44.86
N GLY A 23 -2.30 71.75 -45.46
CA GLY A 23 -3.16 70.61 -45.20
C GLY A 23 -2.53 69.29 -45.62
N GLU A 24 -1.96 69.22 -46.83
CA GLU A 24 -1.23 68.06 -47.34
C GLU A 24 -0.07 67.68 -46.42
N ARG A 25 0.76 68.64 -46.01
CA ARG A 25 1.85 68.40 -45.05
C ARG A 25 1.37 67.85 -43.72
N ARG A 26 0.20 68.31 -43.23
CA ARG A 26 -0.40 67.82 -41.98
C ARG A 26 -0.92 66.38 -42.14
N VAL A 27 -1.51 66.06 -43.29
CA VAL A 27 -1.98 64.70 -43.60
C VAL A 27 -0.79 63.76 -43.71
N ASP A 28 0.29 64.14 -44.38
CA ASP A 28 1.51 63.33 -44.48
C ASP A 28 2.12 63.04 -43.11
N GLU A 29 2.18 64.04 -42.24
CA GLU A 29 2.64 63.88 -40.86
C GLU A 29 1.74 62.92 -40.07
N MET A 30 0.41 63.03 -40.26
CA MET A 30 -0.55 62.12 -39.64
C MET A 30 -0.36 60.68 -40.14
N ILE A 31 -0.16 60.47 -41.45
CA ILE A 31 0.10 59.16 -42.04
C ILE A 31 1.37 58.54 -41.44
N ARG A 32 2.46 59.32 -41.32
CA ARG A 32 3.70 58.84 -40.67
C ARG A 32 3.46 58.39 -39.24
N ARG A 33 2.70 59.16 -38.46
CA ARG A 33 2.38 58.81 -37.07
C ARG A 33 1.53 57.55 -36.98
N VAL A 34 0.52 57.41 -37.83
CA VAL A 34 -0.32 56.20 -37.88
C VAL A 34 0.51 54.98 -38.22
N ASN A 35 1.42 55.07 -39.20
CA ASN A 35 2.31 53.97 -39.56
C ASN A 35 3.24 53.58 -38.40
N ALA A 36 3.84 54.56 -37.72
CA ALA A 36 4.69 54.30 -36.55
C ALA A 36 3.92 53.64 -35.39
N VAL A 37 2.66 54.02 -35.16
CA VAL A 37 1.81 53.38 -34.16
C VAL A 37 1.44 51.95 -34.60
N ASN A 38 1.14 51.75 -35.88
CA ASN A 38 0.80 50.44 -36.42
C ASN A 38 1.96 49.44 -36.29
N GLU A 39 3.19 49.87 -36.57
CA GLU A 39 4.41 49.06 -36.38
C GLU A 39 4.59 48.68 -34.90
N LYS A 40 4.42 49.64 -33.98
CA LYS A 40 4.47 49.35 -32.53
C LYS A 40 3.40 48.37 -32.10
N MET A 41 2.18 48.51 -32.62
CA MET A 41 1.08 47.59 -32.32
C MET A 41 1.37 46.18 -32.85
N ALA A 42 1.97 46.05 -34.04
CA ALA A 42 2.40 44.76 -34.57
C ALA A 42 3.45 44.10 -33.66
N CYS A 43 4.46 44.85 -33.23
CA CYS A 43 5.48 44.37 -32.28
C CYS A 43 4.86 43.94 -30.93
N MET A 44 3.91 44.72 -30.38
CA MET A 44 3.21 44.35 -29.15
C MET A 44 2.38 43.06 -29.29
N LYS A 45 1.72 42.85 -30.44
CA LYS A 45 1.00 41.60 -30.70
C LYS A 45 1.94 40.39 -30.75
N GLU A 46 3.08 40.55 -31.40
CA GLU A 46 4.07 39.48 -31.48
C GLU A 46 4.68 39.16 -30.11
N TYR A 47 5.00 40.18 -29.32
CA TYR A 47 5.44 40.01 -27.93
C TYR A 47 4.39 39.28 -27.08
N GLN A 48 3.11 39.67 -27.20
CA GLN A 48 2.02 39.00 -26.48
C GLN A 48 1.91 37.52 -26.87
N ASN A 49 2.05 37.18 -28.16
CA ASN A 49 2.02 35.80 -28.62
C ASN A 49 3.16 34.97 -28.02
N ILE A 50 4.38 35.52 -27.99
CA ILE A 50 5.55 34.88 -27.38
C ILE A 50 5.31 34.67 -25.89
N MET A 51 4.81 35.69 -25.19
CA MET A 51 4.49 35.59 -23.76
C MET A 51 3.43 34.54 -23.46
N CYS A 52 2.37 34.45 -24.27
CA CYS A 52 1.36 33.39 -24.14
C CYS A 52 1.96 31.99 -24.34
N ALA A 53 2.82 31.82 -25.34
CA ALA A 53 3.50 30.55 -25.59
C ALA A 53 4.42 30.17 -24.41
N VAL A 54 5.23 31.11 -23.92
CA VAL A 54 6.09 30.90 -22.75
C VAL A 54 5.26 30.56 -21.52
N ASN A 55 4.17 31.29 -21.27
CA ASN A 55 3.32 31.06 -20.10
C ASN A 55 2.72 29.65 -20.06
N ALA A 56 2.38 29.07 -21.22
CA ALA A 56 1.91 27.68 -21.32
C ALA A 56 2.93 26.65 -20.79
N PHE A 57 4.23 26.95 -20.88
CA PHE A 57 5.33 26.11 -20.40
C PHE A 57 5.84 26.47 -19.01
N THR A 58 5.39 27.59 -18.42
CA THR A 58 5.83 28.04 -17.09
C THR A 58 5.10 27.31 -15.95
N VAL A 59 5.56 27.57 -14.73
CA VAL A 59 5.02 27.04 -13.47
C VAL A 59 3.53 27.38 -13.26
N ASN A 60 2.98 28.39 -13.94
CA ASN A 60 1.56 28.73 -13.83
C ASN A 60 0.72 28.22 -15.02
N GLY A 61 1.33 27.51 -15.97
CA GLY A 61 0.68 26.98 -17.16
C GLY A 61 0.27 25.51 -17.04
N SER A 62 -0.17 24.96 -18.18
CA SER A 62 -0.64 23.58 -18.36
C SER A 62 0.35 22.52 -17.87
N ARG A 63 1.65 22.83 -17.95
CA ARG A 63 2.73 21.93 -17.50
C ARG A 63 2.67 21.60 -16.01
N ARG A 64 2.29 22.56 -15.15
CA ARG A 64 2.14 22.31 -13.71
C ARG A 64 0.98 21.37 -13.42
N ALA A 65 -0.13 21.51 -14.14
CA ALA A 65 -1.27 20.62 -13.97
C ALA A 65 -0.89 19.16 -14.28
N ILE A 66 -0.19 18.92 -15.39
CA ILE A 66 0.31 17.59 -15.78
C ILE A 66 1.28 17.04 -14.72
N LEU A 67 2.24 17.86 -14.26
CA LEU A 67 3.19 17.44 -13.21
C LEU A 67 2.48 17.08 -11.90
N LEU A 68 1.48 17.85 -11.49
CA LEU A 68 0.70 17.56 -10.28
C LEU A 68 -0.11 16.28 -10.42
N GLU A 69 -0.70 16.04 -11.60
CA GLU A 69 -1.44 14.81 -11.87
C GLU A 69 -0.53 13.57 -11.84
N GLU A 70 0.65 13.66 -12.47
CA GLU A 70 1.67 12.61 -12.44
C GLU A 70 2.16 12.33 -11.01
N LEU A 71 2.44 13.38 -10.23
CA LEU A 71 2.88 13.25 -8.84
C LEU A 71 1.77 12.63 -7.96
N GLN A 72 0.51 13.02 -8.17
CA GLN A 72 -0.61 12.38 -7.51
C GLN A 72 -0.78 10.91 -7.90
N ARG A 73 -0.52 10.56 -9.16
CA ARG A 73 -0.53 9.18 -9.63
C ARG A 73 0.56 8.35 -8.95
N GLU A 74 1.79 8.86 -8.90
CA GLU A 74 2.90 8.21 -8.19
C GLU A 74 2.60 8.02 -6.70
N ASN A 75 2.04 9.03 -6.03
CA ASN A 75 1.65 8.91 -4.62
C ASN A 75 0.62 7.80 -4.39
N ARG A 76 -0.38 7.66 -5.27
CA ARG A 76 -1.35 6.55 -5.19
C ARG A 76 -0.65 5.19 -5.35
N GLN A 77 0.32 5.10 -6.24
CA GLN A 77 1.09 3.86 -6.46
C GLN A 77 1.95 3.51 -5.24
N ILE A 78 2.60 4.50 -4.61
CA ILE A 78 3.37 4.30 -3.38
C ILE A 78 2.47 3.78 -2.25
N LEU A 79 1.29 4.36 -2.08
CA LEU A 79 0.32 3.89 -1.08
C LEU A 79 -0.13 2.46 -1.35
N ALA A 80 -0.39 2.11 -2.61
CA ALA A 80 -0.74 0.74 -2.99
C ALA A 80 0.39 -0.26 -2.66
N TYR A 81 1.66 0.11 -2.92
CA TYR A 81 2.80 -0.73 -2.54
C TYR A 81 2.97 -0.84 -1.03
N HIS A 82 2.68 0.20 -0.25
CA HIS A 82 2.71 0.10 1.21
C HIS A 82 1.64 -0.86 1.74
N GLU A 83 0.43 -0.81 1.18
CA GLU A 83 -0.66 -1.72 1.55
C GLU A 83 -0.32 -3.17 1.16
N GLU A 84 0.20 -3.40 -0.05
CA GLU A 84 0.65 -4.72 -0.49
C GLU A 84 1.75 -5.27 0.43
N ASN A 85 2.75 -4.47 0.77
CA ASN A 85 3.82 -4.88 1.69
C ASN A 85 3.28 -5.22 3.08
N ARG A 86 2.29 -4.47 3.57
CA ARG A 86 1.62 -4.77 4.83
C ARG A 86 0.93 -6.13 4.76
N ASN A 87 0.15 -6.38 3.71
CA ASN A 87 -0.56 -7.63 3.50
C ASN A 87 0.39 -8.82 3.37
N LEU A 88 1.50 -8.66 2.65
CA LEU A 88 2.54 -9.70 2.54
C LEU A 88 3.18 -10.02 3.89
N ARG A 89 3.47 -9.01 4.71
CA ARG A 89 4.02 -9.22 6.06
C ARG A 89 3.03 -9.95 6.96
N GLU A 90 1.76 -9.63 6.87
CA GLU A 90 0.68 -10.31 7.61
C GLU A 90 0.53 -11.77 7.17
N ALA A 91 0.49 -12.03 5.86
CA ALA A 91 0.46 -13.38 5.31
C ALA A 91 1.67 -14.23 5.74
N ILE A 92 2.87 -13.63 5.77
CA ILE A 92 4.07 -14.30 6.28
C ILE A 92 3.89 -14.66 7.76
N LYS A 93 3.42 -13.72 8.58
CA LYS A 93 3.18 -13.96 10.01
C LYS A 93 2.20 -15.10 10.25
N GLU A 94 1.07 -15.12 9.54
CA GLU A 94 0.07 -16.19 9.61
C GLU A 94 0.64 -17.55 9.17
N SER A 95 1.43 -17.57 8.09
CA SER A 95 2.08 -18.79 7.61
C SER A 95 3.08 -19.35 8.63
N MET A 96 3.85 -18.48 9.29
CA MET A 96 4.80 -18.87 10.34
C MET A 96 4.08 -19.39 11.58
N GLU A 97 2.98 -18.76 11.98
CA GLU A 97 2.15 -19.24 13.10
C GLU A 97 1.56 -20.61 12.80
N THR A 98 1.00 -20.79 11.60
CA THR A 98 0.50 -22.08 11.13
C THR A 98 1.59 -23.16 11.16
N LEU A 99 2.78 -22.84 10.65
CA LEU A 99 3.92 -23.76 10.66
C LEU A 99 4.35 -24.13 12.08
N SER A 100 4.34 -23.17 13.01
CA SER A 100 4.65 -23.41 14.43
C SER A 100 3.72 -24.45 15.04
N ILE A 101 2.41 -24.32 14.78
CA ILE A 101 1.38 -25.27 15.24
C ILE A 101 1.62 -26.67 14.65
N VAL A 102 1.85 -26.75 13.34
CA VAL A 102 2.13 -28.02 12.64
C VAL A 102 3.38 -28.69 13.22
N MET A 103 4.45 -27.93 13.43
CA MET A 103 5.70 -28.45 13.97
C MET A 103 5.55 -28.90 15.43
N ALA A 104 4.78 -28.18 16.25
CA ALA A 104 4.46 -28.62 17.62
C ALA A 104 3.70 -29.95 17.62
N ARG A 105 2.68 -30.11 16.76
CA ARG A 105 1.95 -31.36 16.60
C ARG A 105 2.85 -32.49 16.09
N HIS A 106 3.71 -32.21 15.12
CA HIS A 106 4.67 -33.18 14.60
C HIS A 106 5.62 -33.70 15.70
N ARG A 107 6.20 -32.79 16.51
CA ARG A 107 7.04 -33.17 17.66
C ARG A 107 6.30 -34.06 18.64
N ASN A 108 5.03 -33.76 18.95
CA ASN A 108 4.20 -34.59 19.83
C ASN A 108 3.96 -36.00 19.26
N VAL A 109 3.68 -36.11 17.96
CA VAL A 109 3.52 -37.41 17.29
C VAL A 109 4.81 -38.22 17.37
N MET A 110 5.96 -37.60 17.08
CA MET A 110 7.26 -38.27 17.16
C MET A 110 7.62 -38.70 18.58
N ALA A 111 7.33 -37.86 19.58
CA ALA A 111 7.52 -38.22 20.98
C ALA A 111 6.66 -39.42 21.38
N ARG A 112 5.40 -39.47 20.94
CA ARG A 112 4.50 -40.60 21.20
C ARG A 112 4.97 -41.88 20.52
N MET A 113 5.40 -41.79 19.26
CA MET A 113 5.95 -42.92 18.51
C MET A 113 7.20 -43.48 19.20
N ASN A 114 8.11 -42.62 19.64
CA ASN A 114 9.31 -43.02 20.38
C ASN A 114 8.99 -43.68 21.74
N ARG A 115 7.90 -43.27 22.42
CA ARG A 115 7.46 -43.93 23.65
C ARG A 115 6.95 -45.34 23.36
N ILE A 116 6.15 -45.49 22.31
CA ILE A 116 5.63 -46.80 21.87
C ILE A 116 6.77 -47.72 21.46
N SER A 117 7.77 -47.22 20.70
CA SER A 117 8.90 -48.03 20.24
C SER A 117 9.84 -48.47 21.37
N LYS A 118 9.85 -47.72 22.49
CA LYS A 118 10.66 -48.02 23.68
C LYS A 118 9.87 -48.77 24.76
N GLN A 119 8.58 -49.01 24.56
CA GLN A 119 7.78 -49.78 25.50
C GLN A 119 8.25 -51.23 25.44
N PRO A 120 8.57 -51.87 26.58
CA PRO A 120 9.02 -53.26 26.58
C PRO A 120 7.94 -54.12 25.94
N SER A 121 8.34 -54.96 24.99
CA SER A 121 7.43 -55.92 24.38
C SER A 121 6.89 -56.85 25.47
N PHE A 122 5.64 -57.29 25.36
CA PHE A 122 5.06 -58.26 26.29
C PHE A 122 5.97 -59.49 26.46
N LYS A 123 6.68 -59.88 25.39
CA LYS A 123 7.67 -60.96 25.38
C LYS A 123 8.90 -60.70 26.25
N ASP A 124 9.32 -59.44 26.42
CA ASP A 124 10.46 -59.07 27.27
C ASP A 124 10.07 -59.08 28.76
N VAL A 125 8.80 -58.76 29.06
CA VAL A 125 8.24 -58.88 30.41
C VAL A 125 8.09 -60.35 30.82
N THR A 126 7.70 -61.23 29.89
CA THR A 126 7.59 -62.68 30.17
C THR A 126 8.93 -63.34 30.46
N ARG A 127 10.04 -62.83 29.89
CA ARG A 127 11.40 -63.36 30.11
C ARG A 127 12.02 -63.02 31.47
N LEU A 128 11.42 -62.08 32.23
CA LEU A 128 11.83 -61.79 33.61
C LEU A 128 11.33 -62.84 34.61
N PHE A 129 10.45 -63.75 34.19
CA PHE A 129 10.03 -64.87 35.02
C PHE A 129 10.98 -66.05 34.79
N PRO A 130 11.69 -66.55 35.82
CA PRO A 130 12.55 -67.71 35.69
C PRO A 130 11.74 -68.94 35.23
N GLU A 131 12.19 -69.59 34.17
CA GLU A 131 11.54 -70.76 33.56
C GLU A 131 11.71 -72.06 34.37
N ASN A 132 12.15 -71.97 35.63
CA ASN A 132 12.29 -73.10 36.54
C ASN A 132 12.00 -72.64 37.97
N ILE A 133 10.84 -73.01 38.51
CA ILE A 133 10.62 -73.44 39.91
C ILE A 133 9.25 -74.16 39.95
N ASP A 134 9.30 -75.36 40.51
CA ASP A 134 8.20 -76.26 40.81
C ASP A 134 7.30 -75.68 41.93
N ASP A 135 6.32 -74.82 41.59
CA ASP A 135 5.12 -74.52 42.41
C ASP A 135 4.00 -73.83 41.59
N THR A 136 3.61 -74.45 40.47
CA THR A 136 2.81 -73.81 39.40
C THR A 136 1.44 -73.28 39.85
N ALA A 137 0.88 -73.73 40.98
CA ALA A 137 -0.40 -73.25 41.47
C ALA A 137 -0.27 -71.94 42.28
N LYS A 138 0.73 -71.84 43.17
CA LYS A 138 0.96 -70.63 43.98
C LYS A 138 1.52 -69.48 43.14
N ASP A 139 2.40 -69.77 42.20
CA ASP A 139 2.97 -68.72 41.36
C ASP A 139 1.97 -68.21 40.31
N LYS A 140 1.08 -69.08 39.80
CA LYS A 140 -0.08 -68.63 39.00
C LYS A 140 -1.02 -67.75 39.83
N GLU A 141 -1.23 -68.05 41.10
CA GLU A 141 -2.06 -67.23 41.97
C GLU A 141 -1.41 -65.88 42.31
N ARG A 142 -0.11 -65.87 42.58
CA ARG A 142 0.66 -64.62 42.76
C ARG A 142 0.68 -63.78 41.48
N PHE A 143 0.81 -64.40 40.31
CA PHE A 143 0.74 -63.70 39.04
C PHE A 143 -0.66 -63.16 38.78
N ARG A 144 -1.72 -63.95 39.02
CA ARG A 144 -3.11 -63.46 38.94
C ARG A 144 -3.32 -62.27 39.88
N LYS A 145 -2.84 -62.36 41.12
CA LYS A 145 -2.93 -61.28 42.08
C LYS A 145 -2.16 -60.04 41.62
N LEU A 146 -0.93 -60.21 41.12
CA LEU A 146 -0.14 -59.10 40.56
C LEU A 146 -0.83 -58.44 39.36
N VAL A 147 -1.44 -59.22 38.46
CA VAL A 147 -2.19 -58.69 37.32
C VAL A 147 -3.47 -57.97 37.78
N CYS A 148 -4.18 -58.51 38.78
CA CYS A 148 -5.34 -57.85 39.38
C CYS A 148 -4.93 -56.55 40.09
N ASP A 149 -3.84 -56.55 40.85
CA ASP A 149 -3.33 -55.38 41.57
C ASP A 149 -2.82 -54.33 40.57
N LEU A 150 -2.13 -54.74 39.50
CA LEU A 150 -1.65 -53.85 38.44
C LEU A 150 -2.81 -53.27 37.62
N SER A 151 -3.81 -54.07 37.27
CA SER A 151 -4.99 -53.57 36.57
C SER A 151 -5.84 -52.64 37.45
N GLY A 152 -5.96 -52.93 38.74
CA GLY A 152 -6.56 -52.03 39.73
C GLY A 152 -5.80 -50.72 39.87
N PHE A 153 -4.46 -50.79 39.93
CA PHE A 153 -3.60 -49.61 39.97
C PHE A 153 -3.70 -48.78 38.69
N MET A 154 -3.65 -49.42 37.52
CA MET A 154 -3.81 -48.74 36.22
C MET A 154 -5.17 -48.05 36.11
N ARG A 155 -6.24 -48.72 36.54
CA ARG A 155 -7.58 -48.11 36.59
C ARG A 155 -7.62 -46.89 37.51
N GLY A 156 -7.00 -46.98 38.69
CA GLY A 156 -6.85 -45.85 39.60
C GLY A 156 -6.09 -44.69 38.97
N CYS A 157 -5.00 -44.97 38.22
CA CYS A 157 -4.26 -43.93 37.49
C CYS A 157 -5.08 -43.30 36.36
N GLU A 158 -5.87 -44.08 35.63
CA GLU A 158 -6.78 -43.57 34.60
C GLU A 158 -7.87 -42.67 35.22
N ASP A 159 -8.45 -43.07 36.33
CA ASP A 159 -9.46 -42.29 37.07
C ASP A 159 -8.87 -40.98 37.60
N THR A 160 -7.66 -40.99 38.18
CA THR A 160 -6.98 -39.76 38.61
C THR A 160 -6.68 -38.84 37.43
N THR A 161 -6.21 -39.40 36.31
CA THR A 161 -5.91 -38.62 35.10
C THR A 161 -7.18 -37.98 34.52
N SER A 162 -8.29 -38.71 34.54
CA SER A 162 -9.60 -38.22 34.09
C SER A 162 -10.11 -37.08 34.98
N ASN A 163 -9.97 -37.22 36.31
CA ASN A 163 -10.32 -36.17 37.27
C ASN A 163 -9.45 -34.92 37.11
N ASP A 164 -8.14 -35.09 36.91
CA ASP A 164 -7.21 -33.98 36.67
C ASP A 164 -7.55 -33.24 35.38
N LEU A 165 -7.87 -33.96 34.30
CA LEU A 165 -8.32 -33.37 33.03
C LEU A 165 -9.64 -32.60 33.18
N GLN A 166 -10.61 -33.14 33.92
CA GLN A 166 -11.85 -32.44 34.22
C GLN A 166 -11.60 -31.18 35.04
N ARG A 167 -10.73 -31.24 36.05
CA ARG A 167 -10.38 -30.09 36.88
C ARG A 167 -9.67 -29.00 36.08
N LEU A 168 -8.76 -29.39 35.19
CA LEU A 168 -8.04 -28.48 34.32
C LEU A 168 -9.00 -27.79 33.33
N SER A 169 -9.98 -28.53 32.79
CA SER A 169 -11.05 -27.96 31.95
C SER A 169 -11.90 -26.92 32.70
N GLN A 170 -12.31 -27.22 33.94
CA GLN A 170 -13.05 -26.28 34.80
C GLN A 170 -12.24 -25.00 35.06
N LEU A 171 -10.96 -25.13 35.43
CA LEU A 171 -10.08 -23.99 35.69
C LEU A 171 -9.83 -23.13 34.44
N LEU A 172 -9.78 -23.74 33.25
CA LEU A 172 -9.69 -23.02 31.99
C LEU A 172 -10.97 -22.22 31.71
N GLN A 173 -12.15 -22.78 31.97
CA GLN A 173 -13.42 -22.08 31.83
C GLN A 173 -13.55 -20.93 32.84
N GLU A 174 -13.16 -21.14 34.10
CA GLU A 174 -13.15 -20.10 35.14
C GLU A 174 -12.18 -18.96 34.78
N ASN A 175 -10.98 -19.26 34.27
CA ASN A 175 -10.03 -18.24 33.82
C ASN A 175 -10.52 -17.44 32.61
N GLN A 176 -11.39 -18.00 31.77
CA GLN A 176 -12.01 -17.26 30.67
C GLN A 176 -13.04 -16.23 31.15
N VAL A 177 -13.72 -16.49 32.28
CA VAL A 177 -14.74 -15.57 32.84
C VAL A 177 -14.10 -14.47 33.70
N LEU A 178 -12.88 -14.69 34.19
CA LEU A 178 -12.13 -13.73 35.02
C LEU A 178 -11.24 -12.76 34.22
N ARG A 179 -11.23 -12.84 32.88
CA ARG A 179 -10.56 -11.90 31.97
C ARG A 179 -11.57 -11.00 31.28
#